data_AF-A0A8T5LTD7-F1
#
_entry.id   AF-A0A8T5LTD7-F1
#
_cell.length_a   1.000
_cell.length_b   1.000
_cell.length_c   1.000
_cell.angle_alpha   90.00
_cell.angle_beta   90.00
_cell.angle_gamma   90.00
#
_symmetry.space_group_name_H-M   'P 1'
#
loop_
_entity.id
_entity.type
_entity.pdbx_description
1 polymer ?
#
loop_
_entity_poly.entity_id
_entity_poly.type
_entity_poly.pdbx_seq_one_letter_code
_entity_poly.pdbx_strand_id
1 'polypeptide(L)'
;MNELKCSVHGLYQETTCSWCGESICKQCIEASDGRKYCTKCYQKLSKNSAARFLDRSWGEKPGEKVVNVDPMLTDDELKKKKQMLEIRARAKKIMSEKY
;
A
#
# COMPACT_ATOMS: atom_id res chain seq x y z
N MET A 1 -36.64 3.76 -22.37
CA MET A 1 -35.95 3.78 -21.06
C MET A 1 -34.53 3.30 -21.31
N ASN A 2 -33.50 4.11 -21.03
CA ASN A 2 -32.12 3.65 -21.14
C ASN A 2 -31.84 2.70 -19.97
N GLU A 3 -31.71 1.43 -20.28
CA GLU A 3 -31.36 0.41 -19.28
C GLU A 3 -29.89 0.58 -18.93
N LEU A 4 -29.61 1.14 -17.77
CA LEU A 4 -28.25 1.28 -17.28
C LEU A 4 -27.72 -0.10 -16.91
N LYS A 5 -26.66 -0.52 -17.61
CA LYS A 5 -25.99 -1.80 -17.42
C LYS A 5 -24.64 -1.57 -16.75
N CYS A 6 -24.22 -2.52 -15.93
CA CYS A 6 -22.89 -2.51 -15.36
C CYS A 6 -21.84 -2.63 -16.47
N SER A 7 -20.83 -1.77 -16.44
CA SER A 7 -19.74 -1.74 -17.45
C SER A 7 -18.92 -3.02 -17.49
N VAL A 8 -18.93 -3.81 -16.40
CA VAL A 8 -18.07 -4.99 -16.24
C VAL A 8 -18.79 -6.26 -16.72
N HIS A 9 -20.04 -6.45 -16.33
CA HIS A 9 -20.77 -7.69 -16.58
C HIS A 9 -21.93 -7.53 -17.58
N GLY A 10 -22.27 -6.30 -17.98
CA GLY A 10 -23.42 -6.03 -18.86
C GLY A 10 -24.79 -6.32 -18.23
N LEU A 11 -24.82 -6.68 -16.93
CA LEU A 11 -26.04 -6.94 -16.17
C LEU A 11 -26.74 -5.65 -15.76
N TYR A 12 -28.03 -5.74 -15.38
CA TYR A 12 -28.78 -4.60 -14.85
C TYR A 12 -28.07 -3.96 -13.65
N GLN A 13 -28.07 -2.63 -13.65
CA GLN A 13 -27.58 -1.85 -12.53
C GLN A 13 -28.48 -2.05 -11.29
N GLU A 14 -27.86 -2.33 -10.15
CA GLU A 14 -28.54 -2.27 -8.84
C GLU A 14 -28.18 -0.99 -8.07
N THR A 15 -26.93 -0.54 -8.18
CA THR A 15 -26.48 0.64 -7.44
C THR A 15 -25.40 1.40 -8.22
N THR A 16 -25.00 2.58 -7.72
CA THR A 16 -23.90 3.36 -8.27
C THR A 16 -22.73 3.40 -7.29
N CYS A 17 -21.52 3.48 -7.81
CA CYS A 17 -20.33 3.62 -7.00
C CYS A 17 -20.36 4.95 -6.24
N SER A 18 -20.25 4.91 -4.90
CA SER A 18 -20.27 6.14 -4.09
C SER A 18 -19.08 7.07 -4.33
N TRP A 19 -18.00 6.57 -4.96
CA TRP A 19 -16.82 7.38 -5.29
C TRP A 19 -16.86 7.97 -6.71
N CYS A 20 -17.14 7.17 -7.75
CA CYS A 20 -17.05 7.62 -9.15
C CYS A 20 -18.40 7.63 -9.91
N GLY A 21 -19.50 7.21 -9.27
CA GLY A 21 -20.83 7.19 -9.88
C GLY A 21 -21.07 6.06 -10.89
N GLU A 22 -20.09 5.21 -11.16
CA GLU A 22 -20.20 4.12 -12.14
C GLU A 22 -21.26 3.07 -11.73
N SER A 23 -22.00 2.54 -12.71
CA SER A 23 -23.08 1.56 -12.51
C SER A 23 -22.55 0.19 -12.07
N ILE A 24 -23.08 -0.31 -10.95
CA ILE A 24 -22.68 -1.56 -10.29
C ILE A 24 -23.85 -2.55 -10.35
N CYS A 25 -23.59 -3.77 -10.80
CA CYS A 25 -24.54 -4.89 -10.72
C CYS A 25 -24.35 -5.69 -9.43
N LYS A 26 -25.33 -6.51 -9.08
CA LYS A 26 -25.33 -7.36 -7.88
C LYS A 26 -24.05 -8.19 -7.70
N GLN A 27 -23.56 -8.82 -8.77
CA GLN A 27 -22.31 -9.60 -8.72
C GLN A 27 -21.08 -8.78 -8.29
N CYS A 28 -20.99 -7.52 -8.72
CA CYS A 28 -19.90 -6.64 -8.28
C CYS A 28 -20.00 -6.30 -6.79
N ILE A 29 -21.22 -6.20 -6.25
CA ILE A 29 -21.47 -5.95 -4.83
C ILE A 29 -21.04 -7.17 -4.00
N GLU A 30 -21.43 -8.37 -4.43
CA GLU A 30 -21.04 -9.63 -3.79
C GLU A 30 -19.52 -9.82 -3.82
N ALA A 31 -18.86 -9.51 -4.94
CA ALA A 31 -17.39 -9.58 -5.06
C ALA A 31 -16.63 -8.53 -4.22
N SER A 32 -17.31 -7.47 -3.76
CA SER A 32 -16.72 -6.38 -2.99
C SER A 32 -17.07 -6.43 -1.50
N ASP A 33 -17.43 -7.62 -0.98
CA ASP A 33 -17.93 -7.82 0.39
C ASP A 33 -19.11 -6.91 0.76
N GLY A 34 -20.04 -6.70 -0.18
CA GLY A 34 -21.23 -5.88 0.05
C GLY A 34 -20.99 -4.36 0.03
N ARG A 35 -19.78 -3.90 -0.33
CA ARG A 35 -19.49 -2.46 -0.39
C ARG A 35 -19.97 -1.82 -1.69
N LYS A 36 -20.44 -0.57 -1.60
CA LYS A 36 -20.94 0.25 -2.72
C LYS A 36 -19.83 0.91 -3.55
N TYR A 37 -18.75 0.19 -3.82
CA TYR A 37 -17.64 0.66 -4.66
C TYR A 37 -17.52 -0.19 -5.92
N CYS A 38 -17.25 0.44 -7.06
CA CYS A 38 -16.91 -0.31 -8.26
C CYS A 38 -15.56 -1.00 -8.06
N THR A 39 -15.30 -2.06 -8.84
CA THR A 39 -14.08 -2.87 -8.72
C THR A 39 -12.80 -2.03 -8.77
N LYS A 40 -12.75 -1.00 -9.63
CA LYS A 40 -11.60 -0.07 -9.74
C LYS A 40 -11.39 0.72 -8.45
N CYS A 41 -12.46 1.30 -7.92
CA CYS A 41 -12.42 2.09 -6.68
C CYS A 41 -12.10 1.22 -5.47
N TYR A 42 -12.66 0.01 -5.41
CA TYR A 42 -12.38 -0.98 -4.39
C TYR A 42 -10.89 -1.39 -4.39
N GLN A 43 -10.33 -1.69 -5.57
CA GLN A 43 -8.91 -2.01 -5.71
C GLN A 43 -7.98 -0.86 -5.33
N LYS A 44 -8.34 0.40 -5.63
CA LYS A 44 -7.58 1.57 -5.16
C LYS A 44 -7.57 1.67 -3.64
N LEU A 45 -8.72 1.42 -3.01
CA LEU A 45 -8.86 1.42 -1.56
C LEU A 45 -8.00 0.32 -0.92
N SER A 46 -8.03 -0.90 -1.47
CA SER A 46 -7.29 -2.04 -0.94
C SER A 46 -5.78 -1.89 -1.10
N LYS A 47 -5.30 -1.36 -2.24
CA LYS A 47 -3.88 -1.04 -2.44
C LYS A 47 -3.38 0.02 -1.46
N ASN A 48 -4.18 1.05 -1.18
CA ASN A 48 -3.83 2.04 -0.16
C ASN A 48 -3.81 1.44 1.25
N SER A 49 -4.69 0.50 1.58
CA SER A 49 -4.63 -0.19 2.86
C SER A 49 -3.40 -1.09 3.00
N ALA A 50 -2.99 -1.77 1.92
CA ALA A 50 -1.78 -2.59 1.93
C ALA A 50 -0.52 -1.72 2.05
N ALA A 51 -0.45 -0.61 1.33
CA ALA A 51 0.64 0.36 1.45
C ALA A 51 0.71 0.95 2.87
N ARG A 52 -0.43 1.33 3.46
CA ARG A 52 -0.48 1.82 4.85
C ARG A 52 -0.15 0.74 5.88
N PHE A 53 -0.52 -0.51 5.63
CA PHE A 53 -0.15 -1.64 6.50
C PHE A 53 1.35 -1.89 6.44
N LEU A 54 1.93 -1.96 5.24
CA LEU A 54 3.38 -2.12 5.06
C LEU A 54 4.15 -0.94 5.66
N ASP A 55 3.69 0.29 5.46
CA ASP A 55 4.28 1.48 6.10
C ASP A 55 4.22 1.42 7.63
N ARG A 56 3.10 0.94 8.21
CA ARG A 56 2.98 0.75 9.66
C ARG A 56 3.81 -0.42 10.22
N SER A 57 3.92 -1.50 9.47
CA SER A 57 4.56 -2.74 9.92
C SER A 57 6.06 -2.79 9.61
N TRP A 58 6.50 -2.10 8.55
CA TRP A 58 7.87 -2.15 8.02
C TRP A 58 8.47 -0.78 7.73
N GLY A 59 7.69 0.31 7.80
CA GLY A 59 8.22 1.66 7.73
C GLY A 59 8.96 2.01 9.01
N GLU A 60 10.09 2.70 8.88
CA GLU A 60 10.82 3.25 10.02
C GLU A 60 9.91 4.23 10.76
N LYS A 61 9.42 3.86 11.96
CA LYS A 61 8.67 4.81 12.78
C LYS A 61 9.62 5.93 13.21
N PRO A 62 9.31 7.20 12.94
CA PRO A 62 10.16 8.31 13.37
C PRO A 62 10.28 8.30 14.89
N GLY A 63 11.50 8.09 15.40
CA GLY A 63 11.83 8.07 16.82
C GLY A 63 12.06 6.69 17.45
N GLU A 64 11.86 5.59 16.71
CA GLU A 64 12.14 4.24 17.21
C GLU A 64 13.66 3.98 17.16
N LYS A 65 14.32 3.96 18.33
CA LYS A 65 15.76 3.67 18.41
C LYS A 65 16.00 2.23 17.97
N VAL A 66 16.76 2.03 16.89
CA VAL A 66 17.24 0.71 16.46
C VAL A 66 18.15 0.14 17.56
N VAL A 67 17.67 -0.88 18.26
CA VAL A 67 18.44 -1.63 19.27
C VAL A 67 19.04 -2.87 18.64
N ASN A 68 20.26 -3.21 19.07
CA ASN A 68 20.85 -4.49 18.69
C ASN A 68 20.11 -5.62 19.41
N VAL A 69 19.43 -6.48 18.67
CA VAL A 69 18.72 -7.67 19.21
C VAL A 69 19.56 -8.94 19.09
N ASP A 70 20.77 -8.86 18.55
CA ASP A 70 21.70 -9.98 18.43
C ASP A 70 22.66 -9.99 19.64
N PRO A 71 22.47 -10.91 20.61
CA PRO A 71 23.31 -10.99 21.80
C PRO A 71 24.73 -11.49 21.52
N MET A 72 25.02 -11.99 20.31
CA MET A 72 26.36 -12.45 19.91
C MET A 72 27.16 -11.40 19.13
N LEU A 73 26.54 -10.27 18.79
CA LEU A 73 27.22 -9.22 18.04
C LEU A 73 28.15 -8.43 18.97
N THR A 74 29.45 -8.56 18.73
CA THR A 74 30.48 -7.86 19.49
C THR A 74 30.53 -6.37 19.15
N ASP A 75 31.07 -5.55 20.04
CA ASP A 75 31.15 -4.09 19.85
C ASP A 75 31.92 -3.69 18.58
N ASP A 76 32.98 -4.45 18.23
CA ASP A 76 33.75 -4.25 17.02
C ASP A 76 32.95 -4.54 15.74
N GLU A 77 32.15 -5.61 15.74
CA GLU A 77 31.27 -5.94 14.62
C GLU A 77 30.13 -4.94 14.47
N LEU A 78 29.58 -4.46 15.59
CA LEU A 78 28.56 -3.42 15.61
C LEU A 78 29.11 -2.11 15.02
N LYS A 79 30.35 -1.74 15.37
CA LYS A 79 31.02 -0.55 14.83
C LYS A 79 31.22 -0.64 13.32
N LYS A 80 31.68 -1.80 12.82
CA LYS A 80 31.81 -2.05 11.37
C LYS A 80 30.48 -1.97 10.64
N LYS A 81 29.41 -2.58 11.19
CA LYS A 81 28.06 -2.52 10.60
C LYS A 81 27.52 -1.10 10.54
N LYS A 82 27.72 -0.29 11.60
CA LYS A 82 27.33 1.13 11.60
C LYS A 82 28.06 1.93 10.50
N GLN A 83 29.37 1.76 10.36
CA GLN A 83 30.14 2.42 9.30
C GLN A 83 29.63 2.05 7.89
N MET A 84 29.34 0.78 7.65
CA MET A 84 28.78 0.33 6.37
C MET A 84 27.42 0.97 6.06
N LEU A 85 26.55 1.11 7.07
CA LEU A 85 25.26 1.78 6.91
C LEU A 85 25.41 3.27 6.60
N GLU A 86 26.34 3.96 7.25
CA GLU A 86 26.64 5.38 6.95
C GLU A 86 27.14 5.58 5.52
N ILE A 87 28.06 4.70 5.06
CA ILE A 87 28.56 4.73 3.68
C ILE A 87 27.40 4.51 2.69
N ARG A 88 26.53 3.53 2.96
CA ARG A 88 25.37 3.24 2.11
C ARG A 88 24.38 4.40 2.06
N ALA A 89 24.11 5.06 3.19
CA ALA A 89 23.24 6.22 3.27
C ALA A 89 23.82 7.40 2.47
N ARG A 90 25.13 7.64 2.58
CA ARG A 90 25.84 8.68 1.82
C ARG A 90 25.81 8.41 0.32
N ALA A 91 26.07 7.16 -0.09
CA ALA A 91 25.98 6.76 -1.50
C ALA A 91 24.57 6.94 -2.06
N LYS A 92 23.53 6.59 -1.29
CA LYS A 92 22.13 6.78 -1.70
C LYS A 92 21.79 8.27 -1.91
N LYS A 93 22.28 9.18 -1.05
CA LYS A 93 22.11 10.63 -1.23
C LYS A 93 22.75 11.11 -2.53
N ILE A 94 24.02 10.77 -2.77
CA ILE A 94 24.75 11.16 -3.98
C ILE A 94 24.04 10.63 -5.24
N MET A 95 23.54 9.40 -5.20
CA MET A 95 22.82 8.81 -6.33
C MET A 95 21.44 9.45 -6.55
N SER A 96 20.79 9.94 -5.49
CA SER A 96 19.50 10.63 -5.56
C SER A 96 19.60 12.11 -5.94
N GLU A 97 20.78 12.72 -5.85
CA GLU A 97 21.05 14.11 -6.30
C GLU A 97 21.51 14.19 -7.76
N LYS A 98 21.89 13.05 -8.36
CA LYS A 98 22.34 12.95 -9.76
C LYS A 98 21.21 12.72 -10.76
N TYR A 99 19.97 12.57 -10.31
CA TYR A 99 18.76 12.40 -11.11
C TYR A 99 17.65 13.32 -10.57
#